data_AF-X0ZRP3-F1
#
_entry.id   AF-X0ZRP3-F1
#
_cell.length_a   1.000
_cell.length_b   1.000
_cell.length_c   1.000
_cell.angle_alpha   90.00
_cell.angle_beta   90.00
_cell.angle_gamma   90.00
#
_symmetry.space_group_name_H-M   'P 1'
#
loop_
_entity.id
_entity.type
_entity.pdbx_description
1 polymer ?
#
loop_
_entity_poly.entity_id
_entity_poly.type
_entity_poly.pdbx_seq_one_letter_code
_entity_poly.pdbx_strand_id
1 'polypeptide(L)'
;MITLTYPCVYPSDGKLVKRQLRAFLKFALCHLFPREENCERIAYLWFLEFQARGAPHIHILLDARVPTSFDHTRIIRERVSAAWYRIVDSGDPAHLAAGTRCEAIREPDGAAHYAVKYAHKMRQKAVPSDYQNVGRFWGHSKAVTPVPLEEISCREDDVRETLSDWPYLPEADRVMYRVLYGTSSLFQGRGRPFQLLRDTAAAE
;
A
#
# COMPACT_ATOMS: atom_id res chain seq x y z
N MET A 1 -2.82 -12.35 -4.65
CA MET A 1 -3.24 -11.27 -3.73
C MET A 1 -4.04 -11.83 -2.57
N ILE A 2 -3.75 -11.35 -1.37
CA ILE A 2 -4.55 -11.52 -0.16
C ILE A 2 -5.13 -10.16 0.24
N THR A 3 -6.41 -10.14 0.62
CA THR A 3 -7.08 -8.95 1.16
C THR A 3 -7.53 -9.25 2.59
N LEU A 4 -7.25 -8.33 3.51
CA LEU A 4 -7.57 -8.43 4.93
C LEU A 4 -8.53 -7.30 5.31
N THR A 5 -9.62 -7.68 5.98
CA THR A 5 -10.68 -6.77 6.45
C THR A 5 -10.86 -6.96 7.93
N TYR A 6 -11.10 -5.91 8.70
CA TYR A 6 -11.42 -6.04 10.11
C TYR A 6 -12.90 -6.42 10.34
N PRO A 7 -13.28 -6.99 11.50
CA PRO A 7 -14.68 -7.23 11.87
C PRO A 7 -15.46 -5.91 12.05
N CYS A 8 -16.72 -5.99 12.50
CA CYS A 8 -17.57 -4.82 12.74
C CYS A 8 -16.93 -3.81 13.70
N VAL A 9 -16.23 -4.30 14.73
CA VAL A 9 -15.40 -3.52 15.65
C VAL A 9 -13.95 -3.54 15.17
N TYR A 10 -13.32 -2.39 14.99
CA TYR A 10 -11.97 -2.30 14.45
C TYR A 10 -11.16 -1.22 15.16
N PRO A 11 -9.82 -1.35 15.17
CA PRO A 11 -8.97 -0.35 15.76
C PRO A 11 -8.94 0.93 14.92
N SER A 12 -8.90 2.07 15.61
CA SER A 12 -8.62 3.38 15.02
C SER A 12 -7.16 3.83 15.21
N ASP A 13 -6.29 2.98 15.76
CA ASP A 13 -4.85 3.25 15.91
C ASP A 13 -4.01 2.48 14.88
N GLY A 14 -3.36 3.22 13.99
CA GLY A 14 -2.47 2.69 12.98
C GLY A 14 -1.30 1.89 13.54
N LYS A 15 -0.81 2.17 14.76
CA LYS A 15 0.27 1.36 15.36
C LYS A 15 -0.18 -0.08 15.61
N LEU A 16 -1.39 -0.26 16.12
CA LEU A 16 -2.01 -1.57 16.31
C LEU A 16 -2.23 -2.28 14.97
N VAL A 17 -2.80 -1.58 13.99
CA VAL A 17 -3.04 -2.12 12.64
C VAL A 17 -1.74 -2.59 11.98
N LYS A 18 -0.66 -1.80 12.06
CA LYS A 18 0.63 -2.19 11.50
C LYS A 18 1.27 -3.35 12.27
N ARG A 19 1.06 -3.46 13.60
CA ARG A 19 1.53 -4.61 14.38
C ARG A 19 0.83 -5.90 13.93
N GLN A 20 -0.49 -5.85 13.76
CA GLN A 20 -1.29 -6.98 13.25
C GLN A 20 -0.91 -7.35 11.82
N LEU A 21 -0.69 -6.36 10.95
CA LEU A 21 -0.17 -6.60 9.60
C LEU A 21 1.20 -7.29 9.62
N ARG A 22 2.14 -6.85 10.47
CA ARG A 22 3.46 -7.51 10.59
C ARG A 22 3.32 -8.96 11.07
N ALA A 23 2.45 -9.22 12.04
CA ALA A 23 2.16 -10.58 12.51
C ALA A 23 1.59 -11.44 11.37
N PHE A 24 0.68 -10.89 10.57
CA PHE A 24 0.12 -11.58 9.42
C PHE A 24 1.17 -11.84 8.33
N LEU A 25 1.99 -10.86 7.98
CA LEU A 25 3.08 -11.03 7.01
C LEU A 25 4.06 -12.10 7.48
N LYS A 26 4.46 -12.11 8.75
CA LYS A 26 5.30 -13.17 9.32
C LYS A 26 4.63 -14.54 9.16
N PHE A 27 3.34 -14.65 9.48
CA PHE A 27 2.60 -15.88 9.28
C PHE A 27 2.58 -16.30 7.80
N ALA A 28 2.26 -15.37 6.89
CA ALA A 28 2.14 -15.63 5.47
C ALA A 28 3.46 -16.17 4.90
N LEU A 29 4.57 -15.50 5.21
CA LEU A 29 5.89 -15.84 4.69
C LEU A 29 6.48 -17.12 5.29
N CYS A 30 6.18 -17.42 6.56
CA CYS A 30 6.76 -18.59 7.24
C CYS A 30 5.90 -19.85 7.16
N HIS A 31 4.60 -19.72 6.89
CA HIS A 31 3.66 -20.82 7.08
C HIS A 31 2.72 -21.09 5.91
N LEU A 32 2.37 -20.12 5.05
CA LEU A 32 1.39 -20.41 3.99
C LEU A 32 1.94 -21.30 2.88
N PHE A 33 3.23 -21.20 2.58
CA PHE A 33 3.87 -21.90 1.46
C PHE A 33 4.92 -22.92 1.96
N PRO A 34 5.15 -24.03 1.25
CA PRO A 34 6.13 -25.05 1.64
C PRO A 34 7.55 -24.50 1.75
N ARG A 35 8.32 -24.96 2.75
CA ARG A 35 9.69 -24.50 3.04
C ARG A 35 10.71 -24.77 1.94
N GLU A 36 10.44 -25.69 1.02
CA GLU A 36 11.32 -25.97 -0.13
C GLU A 36 11.45 -24.75 -1.05
N GLU A 37 10.43 -23.88 -1.05
CA GLU A 37 10.51 -22.54 -1.62
C GLU A 37 11.04 -21.60 -0.53
N ASN A 38 12.35 -21.30 -0.58
CA ASN A 38 13.05 -20.43 0.37
C ASN A 38 12.18 -19.25 0.86
N CYS A 39 11.87 -19.22 2.16
CA CYS A 39 11.02 -18.22 2.81
C CYS A 39 11.54 -16.78 2.67
N GLU A 40 12.83 -16.62 2.31
CA GLU A 40 13.48 -15.33 2.02
C GLU A 40 13.25 -14.82 0.59
N ARG A 41 12.62 -15.61 -0.29
CA ARG A 41 12.39 -15.25 -1.70
C ARG A 41 11.02 -14.66 -2.00
N ILE A 42 10.02 -14.84 -1.13
CA ILE A 42 8.68 -14.33 -1.41
C ILE A 42 8.68 -12.81 -1.23
N ALA A 43 8.65 -12.09 -2.36
CA ALA A 43 8.47 -10.67 -2.38
C ALA A 43 7.02 -10.29 -2.09
N TYR A 44 6.84 -9.13 -1.46
CA TYR A 44 5.51 -8.61 -1.18
C TYR A 44 5.44 -7.11 -1.34
N LEU A 45 4.25 -6.63 -1.68
CA LEU A 45 3.84 -5.25 -1.67
C LEU A 45 2.47 -5.17 -1.03
N TRP A 46 2.28 -4.30 -0.04
CA TRP A 46 0.99 -4.10 0.59
C TRP A 46 0.52 -2.66 0.50
N PHE A 47 -0.80 -2.49 0.46
CA PHE A 47 -1.51 -1.21 0.49
C PHE A 47 -2.50 -1.21 1.64
N LEU A 48 -2.61 -0.09 2.33
CA LEU A 48 -3.63 0.23 3.31
C LEU A 48 -4.64 1.16 2.63
N GLU A 49 -5.91 0.84 2.82
CA GLU A 49 -7.06 1.64 2.40
C GLU A 49 -8.07 1.70 3.54
N PHE A 50 -9.03 2.62 3.44
CA PHE A 50 -10.17 2.69 4.33
C PHE A 50 -11.45 2.32 3.59
N GLN A 51 -12.24 1.41 4.17
CA GLN A 51 -13.58 1.10 3.67
C GLN A 51 -14.52 2.30 3.88
N ALA A 52 -15.69 2.31 3.25
CA ALA A 52 -16.68 3.39 3.42
C ALA A 52 -17.09 3.61 4.89
N ARG A 53 -17.07 2.56 5.71
CA ARG A 53 -17.32 2.64 7.16
C ARG A 53 -16.14 3.19 7.97
N GLY A 54 -14.99 3.46 7.36
CA GLY A 54 -13.76 3.90 8.03
C GLY A 54 -12.86 2.78 8.54
N ALA A 55 -13.24 1.51 8.37
CA ALA A 55 -12.39 0.40 8.78
C ALA A 55 -11.13 0.28 7.90
N PRO A 56 -9.95 0.03 8.49
CA PRO A 56 -8.74 -0.32 7.74
C PRO A 56 -8.96 -1.55 6.86
N HIS A 57 -8.38 -1.54 5.68
CA HIS A 57 -8.43 -2.62 4.71
C HIS A 57 -7.07 -2.77 4.07
N ILE A 58 -6.55 -3.99 4.00
CA ILE A 58 -5.17 -4.22 3.57
C ILE A 58 -5.15 -5.17 2.38
N HIS A 59 -4.60 -4.71 1.27
CA HIS A 59 -4.28 -5.55 0.12
C HIS A 59 -2.82 -5.94 0.17
N ILE A 60 -2.50 -7.21 -0.04
CA ILE A 60 -1.15 -7.77 -0.05
C ILE A 60 -0.96 -8.53 -1.35
N LEU A 61 -0.03 -8.05 -2.16
CA LEU A 61 0.48 -8.73 -3.34
C LEU A 61 1.69 -9.57 -2.89
N LEU A 62 1.72 -10.81 -3.35
CA LEU A 62 2.75 -11.80 -3.06
C LEU A 62 3.14 -12.41 -4.41
N ASP A 63 4.44 -12.63 -4.63
CA ASP A 63 4.98 -13.32 -5.81
C ASP A 63 5.07 -14.85 -5.62
N ALA A 64 4.41 -15.38 -4.59
CA ALA A 64 4.39 -16.80 -4.28
C ALA A 64 3.63 -17.60 -5.35
N ARG A 65 4.18 -18.77 -5.72
CA ARG A 65 3.46 -19.73 -6.56
C ARG A 65 2.33 -20.36 -5.75
N VAL A 66 1.10 -20.21 -6.26
CA VAL A 66 -0.07 -20.81 -5.64
C VAL A 66 -0.33 -22.16 -6.32
N PRO A 67 -0.56 -23.25 -5.56
CA PRO A 67 -1.00 -24.50 -6.11
C PRO A 67 -2.26 -24.34 -6.97
N THR A 68 -2.33 -25.04 -8.10
CA THR A 68 -3.47 -24.97 -9.03
C THR A 68 -4.61 -25.91 -8.62
N SER A 69 -4.38 -26.85 -7.71
CA SER A 69 -5.42 -27.76 -7.23
C SER A 69 -6.44 -27.03 -6.35
N PHE A 70 -7.70 -27.44 -6.50
CA PHE A 70 -8.81 -26.86 -5.75
C PHE A 70 -8.62 -27.02 -4.23
N ASP A 71 -8.26 -28.22 -3.78
CA ASP A 71 -8.09 -28.51 -2.35
C ASP A 71 -6.97 -27.70 -1.71
N HIS A 72 -5.83 -27.54 -2.38
CA HIS A 72 -4.74 -26.72 -1.84
C HIS A 72 -5.14 -25.24 -1.78
N THR A 73 -5.85 -24.74 -2.79
CA THR A 73 -6.37 -23.37 -2.78
C THR A 73 -7.33 -23.14 -1.62
N ARG A 74 -8.22 -24.12 -1.35
CA ARG A 74 -9.15 -24.08 -0.21
C ARG A 74 -8.40 -24.06 1.12
N ILE A 75 -7.43 -24.95 1.29
CA ILE A 75 -6.60 -25.02 2.52
C ILE A 75 -5.88 -23.68 2.76
N ILE A 76 -5.30 -23.06 1.72
CA ILE A 76 -4.64 -21.76 1.86
C ILE A 76 -5.63 -20.68 2.33
N ARG A 77 -6.83 -20.62 1.74
CA ARG A 77 -7.88 -19.67 2.14
C ARG A 77 -8.30 -19.86 3.59
N GLU A 78 -8.53 -21.09 4.01
CA GLU A 78 -8.89 -21.43 5.40
C GLU A 78 -7.78 -21.03 6.38
N ARG A 79 -6.52 -21.31 6.03
CA ARG A 79 -5.36 -20.94 6.87
C ARG A 79 -5.17 -19.43 6.95
N VAL A 80 -5.36 -18.70 5.86
CA VAL A 80 -5.35 -17.23 5.83
C VAL A 80 -6.44 -16.67 6.73
N SER A 81 -7.68 -17.15 6.57
CA SER A 81 -8.81 -16.65 7.35
C SER A 81 -8.65 -16.93 8.84
N ALA A 82 -8.27 -18.16 9.20
CA ALA A 82 -8.01 -18.55 10.58
C ALA A 82 -6.86 -17.76 11.21
N ALA A 83 -5.79 -17.49 10.48
CA ALA A 83 -4.69 -16.68 10.98
C ALA A 83 -5.12 -15.23 11.21
N TRP A 84 -5.83 -14.63 10.25
CA TRP A 84 -6.29 -13.26 10.41
C TRP A 84 -7.27 -13.11 11.57
N TYR A 85 -8.26 -13.99 11.66
CA TYR A 85 -9.20 -14.07 12.78
C TYR A 85 -8.50 -14.08 14.14
N ARG A 86 -7.47 -14.92 14.31
CA ARG A 86 -6.68 -14.99 15.55
C ARG A 86 -5.84 -13.74 15.80
N ILE A 87 -5.22 -13.17 14.76
CA ILE A 87 -4.34 -12.00 14.90
C ILE A 87 -5.10 -10.76 15.36
N VAL A 88 -6.33 -10.58 14.85
CA VAL A 88 -7.19 -9.48 15.28
C VAL A 88 -8.06 -9.81 16.48
N ASP A 89 -8.01 -11.05 16.95
CA ASP A 89 -8.79 -11.57 18.07
C ASP A 89 -10.28 -11.21 17.96
N SER A 90 -10.87 -11.47 16.78
CA SER A 90 -12.16 -10.86 16.45
C SER A 90 -13.34 -11.36 17.27
N GLY A 91 -13.30 -12.60 17.78
CA GLY A 91 -14.44 -13.25 18.45
C GLY A 91 -15.69 -13.46 17.58
N ASP A 92 -15.70 -12.94 16.34
CA ASP A 92 -16.85 -12.88 15.43
C ASP A 92 -16.79 -13.99 14.35
N PRO A 93 -17.65 -15.01 14.39
CA PRO A 93 -17.70 -16.06 13.38
C PRO A 93 -17.96 -15.54 11.96
N ALA A 94 -18.69 -14.43 11.79
CA ALA A 94 -18.93 -13.83 10.48
C ALA A 94 -17.62 -13.28 9.88
N HIS A 95 -16.77 -12.70 10.74
CA HIS A 95 -15.43 -12.28 10.34
C HIS A 95 -14.51 -13.47 9.99
N LEU A 96 -14.62 -14.60 10.67
CA LEU A 96 -13.88 -15.81 10.26
C LEU A 96 -14.27 -16.27 8.85
N ALA A 97 -15.54 -16.11 8.47
CA ALA A 97 -16.04 -16.51 7.15
C ALA A 97 -15.70 -15.50 6.04
N ALA A 98 -15.73 -14.18 6.33
CA ALA A 98 -15.68 -13.12 5.32
C ALA A 98 -14.55 -12.09 5.50
N GLY A 99 -13.71 -12.23 6.53
CA GLY A 99 -12.65 -11.27 6.86
C GLY A 99 -11.48 -11.26 5.88
N THR A 100 -11.37 -12.27 5.01
CA THR A 100 -10.27 -12.38 4.06
C THR A 100 -10.73 -12.75 2.65
N ARG A 101 -9.95 -12.35 1.65
CA ARG A 101 -10.15 -12.76 0.24
C ARG A 101 -8.82 -13.08 -0.41
N CYS A 102 -8.70 -14.24 -1.05
CA CYS A 102 -7.49 -14.67 -1.76
C CYS A 102 -7.76 -14.87 -3.25
N GLU A 103 -7.02 -14.15 -4.09
CA GLU A 103 -7.14 -14.17 -5.55
C GLU A 103 -5.77 -14.45 -6.19
N ALA A 104 -5.71 -15.37 -7.15
CA ALA A 104 -4.52 -15.56 -7.97
C ALA A 104 -4.43 -14.45 -9.03
N ILE A 105 -3.25 -13.84 -9.16
CA ILE A 105 -2.97 -12.89 -10.25
C ILE A 105 -2.51 -13.72 -11.44
N ARG A 106 -3.20 -13.61 -12.57
CA ARG A 106 -3.01 -14.50 -13.73
C ARG A 106 -2.03 -13.97 -14.76
N GLU A 107 -1.84 -12.65 -14.80
CA GLU A 107 -0.97 -11.99 -15.77
C GLU A 107 0.38 -11.65 -15.13
N PRO A 108 1.50 -11.77 -15.87
CA PRO A 108 2.84 -11.44 -15.38
C PRO A 108 2.94 -10.04 -14.78
N ASP A 109 2.36 -9.05 -15.46
CA ASP A 109 2.33 -7.64 -15.01
C ASP A 109 1.11 -7.29 -14.16
N GLY A 110 0.26 -8.29 -13.88
CA GLY A 110 -1.01 -8.08 -13.17
C GLY A 110 -0.80 -7.46 -11.78
N ALA A 111 0.31 -7.77 -11.10
CA ALA A 111 0.64 -7.16 -9.81
C ALA A 111 1.01 -5.67 -9.94
N ALA A 112 1.71 -5.28 -11.01
CA ALA A 112 2.06 -3.89 -11.28
C ALA A 112 0.82 -3.05 -11.65
N HIS A 113 -0.02 -3.56 -12.56
CA HIS A 113 -1.30 -2.93 -12.88
C HIS A 113 -2.20 -2.80 -11.66
N TYR A 114 -2.20 -3.81 -10.80
CA TYR A 114 -2.93 -3.76 -9.53
C TYR A 114 -2.37 -2.66 -8.62
N ALA A 115 -1.05 -2.62 -8.41
CA ALA A 115 -0.40 -1.57 -7.62
C ALA A 115 -0.78 -0.16 -8.10
N VAL A 116 -0.71 0.09 -9.42
CA VAL A 116 -1.09 1.37 -10.03
C VAL A 116 -2.57 1.67 -9.80
N LYS A 117 -3.47 0.73 -10.08
CA LYS A 117 -4.91 0.90 -9.87
C LYS A 117 -5.25 1.31 -8.44
N TYR A 118 -4.60 0.70 -7.46
CA TYR A 118 -4.83 1.01 -6.05
C TYR A 118 -4.18 2.32 -5.64
N ALA A 119 -3.01 2.66 -6.19
CA ALA A 119 -2.39 3.97 -6.00
C ALA A 119 -3.30 5.13 -6.46
N HIS A 120 -4.10 4.95 -7.51
CA HIS A 120 -4.96 6.02 -8.06
C HIS A 120 -6.29 6.25 -7.31
N LYS A 121 -6.75 5.32 -6.46
CA LYS A 121 -8.03 5.48 -5.74
C LYS A 121 -7.89 6.37 -4.52
N MET A 122 -7.85 7.69 -4.73
CA MET A 122 -7.61 8.66 -3.65
C MET A 122 -8.69 8.68 -2.57
N ARG A 123 -9.96 8.45 -2.92
CA ARG A 123 -11.05 8.34 -1.93
C ARG A 123 -10.81 7.28 -0.85
N GLN A 124 -10.13 6.18 -1.21
CA GLN A 124 -9.83 5.09 -0.28
C GLN A 124 -8.59 5.37 0.59
N LYS A 125 -7.93 6.52 0.39
CA LYS A 125 -6.80 7.00 1.17
C LYS A 125 -7.17 8.14 2.12
N ALA A 126 -8.43 8.58 2.12
CA ALA A 126 -8.93 9.52 3.11
C ALA A 126 -8.88 8.85 4.49
N VAL A 127 -8.07 9.40 5.40
CA VAL A 127 -7.97 8.94 6.78
C VAL A 127 -9.24 9.37 7.53
N PRO A 128 -9.98 8.45 8.18
CA PRO A 128 -11.10 8.82 9.05
C PRO A 128 -10.67 9.79 10.16
N SER A 129 -11.55 10.71 10.55
CA SER A 129 -11.22 11.79 11.50
C SER A 129 -10.78 11.28 12.89
N ASP A 130 -11.30 10.13 13.31
CA ASP A 130 -11.01 9.46 14.58
C ASP A 130 -9.77 8.53 14.49
N TYR A 131 -9.20 8.35 13.31
CA TYR A 131 -8.09 7.44 13.07
C TYR A 131 -6.73 8.11 13.32
N GLN A 132 -5.89 7.48 14.12
CA GLN A 132 -4.62 8.02 14.58
C GLN A 132 -3.42 7.17 14.11
N ASN A 133 -2.23 7.78 14.11
CA ASN A 133 -0.95 7.10 13.84
C ASN A 133 -0.93 6.24 12.55
N VAL A 134 -1.62 6.65 11.49
CA VAL A 134 -1.78 5.87 10.24
C VAL A 134 -0.45 5.38 9.65
N GLY A 135 0.58 6.23 9.69
CA GLY A 135 1.88 5.94 9.10
C GLY A 135 1.79 5.80 7.59
N ARG A 136 2.58 4.88 7.01
CA ARG A 136 2.61 4.67 5.55
C ARG A 136 1.35 3.96 5.07
N PHE A 137 0.86 4.39 3.91
CA PHE A 137 -0.24 3.73 3.20
C PHE A 137 0.19 2.50 2.40
N TRP A 138 1.48 2.26 2.28
CA TRP A 138 2.00 1.07 1.60
C TRP A 138 3.37 0.69 2.17
N GLY A 139 3.83 -0.50 1.81
CA GLY A 139 5.15 -0.98 2.14
C GLY A 139 5.46 -2.27 1.40
N HIS A 140 6.72 -2.64 1.38
CA HIS A 140 7.21 -3.67 0.48
C HIS A 140 8.36 -4.47 1.13
N SER A 141 8.66 -5.64 0.57
CA SER A 141 9.87 -6.38 0.91
C SER A 141 11.11 -5.75 0.24
N LYS A 142 12.31 -6.12 0.69
CA LYS A 142 13.56 -5.62 0.08
C LYS A 142 13.67 -5.98 -1.42
N ALA A 143 13.15 -7.14 -1.82
CA ALA A 143 13.23 -7.63 -3.20
C ALA A 143 12.46 -6.78 -4.22
N VAL A 144 11.51 -5.96 -3.77
CA VAL A 144 10.71 -5.05 -4.62
C VAL A 144 10.87 -3.60 -4.17
N THR A 145 12.09 -3.24 -3.75
CA THR A 145 12.42 -1.85 -3.44
C THR A 145 12.29 -1.00 -4.70
N PRO A 146 11.47 0.06 -4.70
CA PRO A 146 11.36 0.93 -5.88
C PRO A 146 12.71 1.57 -6.19
N VAL A 147 13.11 1.48 -7.45
CA VAL A 147 14.28 2.19 -7.98
C VAL A 147 13.74 3.46 -8.66
N PRO A 148 14.14 4.66 -8.22
CA PRO A 148 13.79 5.89 -8.94
C PRO A 148 14.28 5.80 -10.38
N LEU A 149 13.39 6.07 -11.33
CA LEU A 149 13.77 6.16 -12.75
C LEU A 149 14.42 7.51 -13.06
N GLU A 150 13.96 8.55 -12.39
CA GLU A 150 14.41 9.92 -12.54
C GLU A 150 14.39 10.61 -11.18
N GLU A 151 15.34 11.50 -10.94
CA GLU A 151 15.36 12.40 -9.80
C GLU A 151 15.19 13.84 -10.31
N ILE A 152 14.24 14.57 -9.72
CA ILE A 152 13.89 15.93 -10.14
C ILE A 152 14.10 16.85 -8.95
N SER A 153 14.98 17.83 -9.10
CA SER A 153 15.16 18.91 -8.12
C SER A 153 14.20 20.05 -8.43
N CYS A 154 13.35 20.40 -7.46
CA CYS A 154 12.35 21.46 -7.58
C CYS A 154 12.01 22.04 -6.20
N ARG A 155 11.51 23.27 -6.17
CA ARG A 155 10.93 23.89 -4.96
C ARG A 155 9.49 23.41 -4.78
N GLU A 156 8.97 23.48 -3.56
CA GLU A 156 7.58 23.11 -3.30
C GLU A 156 6.59 23.93 -4.15
N ASP A 157 6.89 25.21 -4.36
CA ASP A 157 6.10 26.11 -5.21
C ASP A 157 6.02 25.61 -6.66
N ASP A 158 7.12 25.12 -7.23
CA ASP A 158 7.15 24.58 -8.60
C ASP A 158 6.25 23.34 -8.72
N VAL A 159 6.25 22.48 -7.69
CA VAL A 159 5.41 21.29 -7.64
C VAL A 159 3.95 21.68 -7.50
N ARG A 160 3.62 22.69 -6.66
CA ARG A 160 2.25 23.19 -6.48
C ARG A 160 1.71 23.83 -7.75
N GLU A 161 2.51 24.65 -8.43
CA GLU A 161 2.14 25.25 -9.70
C GLU A 161 1.86 24.17 -10.76
N THR A 162 2.75 23.17 -10.85
CA THR A 162 2.60 22.03 -11.78
C THR A 162 1.34 21.22 -11.50
N LEU A 163 0.91 21.15 -10.23
CA LEU A 163 -0.25 20.40 -9.77
C LEU A 163 -1.48 21.29 -9.51
N SER A 164 -1.49 22.54 -9.98
CA SER A 164 -2.58 23.51 -9.71
C SER A 164 -3.96 23.01 -10.15
N ASP A 165 -4.04 22.29 -11.26
CA ASP A 165 -5.27 21.68 -11.75
C ASP A 165 -5.54 20.27 -11.17
N TRP A 166 -4.67 19.77 -10.29
CA TRP A 166 -4.83 18.44 -9.71
C TRP A 166 -5.91 18.46 -8.62
N PRO A 167 -7.01 17.69 -8.76
CA PRO A 167 -8.15 17.76 -7.84
C PRO A 167 -7.86 17.34 -6.39
N TYR A 168 -6.66 16.80 -6.13
CA TYR A 168 -6.23 16.30 -4.83
C TYR A 168 -5.02 17.09 -4.28
N LEU A 169 -4.72 18.26 -4.86
CA LEU A 169 -3.67 19.14 -4.36
C LEU A 169 -3.94 19.47 -2.88
N PRO A 170 -3.00 19.19 -1.97
CA PRO A 170 -3.16 19.56 -0.57
C PRO A 170 -3.22 21.08 -0.39
N GLU A 171 -4.00 21.53 0.60
CA GLU A 171 -4.01 22.93 1.07
C GLU A 171 -2.58 23.47 1.33
N ALA A 172 -2.43 24.80 1.27
CA ALA A 172 -1.14 25.47 1.36
C ALA A 172 -0.40 25.21 2.69
N ASP A 173 -1.14 24.89 3.75
CA ASP A 173 -0.59 24.57 5.08
C ASP A 173 -0.11 23.10 5.22
N ARG A 174 -0.34 22.25 4.21
CA ARG A 174 0.04 20.82 4.22
C ARG A 174 1.20 20.53 3.30
N VAL A 175 2.25 19.94 3.86
CA VAL A 175 3.48 19.61 3.13
C VAL A 175 3.25 18.57 2.02
N MET A 176 3.65 18.94 0.79
CA MET A 176 3.35 18.23 -0.46
C MET A 176 3.94 16.82 -0.62
N TYR A 177 5.17 16.56 -0.14
CA TYR A 177 5.89 15.30 -0.42
C TYR A 177 5.22 14.03 0.16
N ARG A 178 4.16 14.19 0.95
CA ARG A 178 3.40 13.06 1.51
C ARG A 178 2.37 12.47 0.55
N VAL A 179 2.06 13.14 -0.56
CA VAL A 179 0.92 12.81 -1.42
C VAL A 179 1.23 13.01 -2.91
N LEU A 180 2.22 12.29 -3.45
CA LEU A 180 2.49 12.28 -4.89
C LEU A 180 2.45 10.84 -5.41
N TYR A 181 1.35 10.45 -6.06
CA TYR A 181 1.23 9.16 -6.75
C TYR A 181 0.72 9.41 -8.17
N GLY A 182 1.42 8.85 -9.17
CA GLY A 182 0.95 8.86 -10.56
C GLY A 182 1.01 10.22 -11.26
N THR A 183 1.70 11.21 -10.69
CA THR A 183 1.84 12.56 -11.26
C THR A 183 3.17 12.77 -11.99
N SER A 184 4.04 11.75 -12.10
CA SER A 184 5.37 11.85 -12.71
C SER A 184 5.34 12.37 -14.16
N SER A 185 4.32 11.99 -14.93
CA SER A 185 4.14 12.46 -16.31
C SER A 185 3.91 13.97 -16.43
N LEU A 186 3.36 14.62 -15.40
CA LEU A 186 3.20 16.07 -15.36
C LEU A 186 4.55 16.80 -15.30
N PHE A 187 5.59 16.11 -14.82
CA PHE A 187 6.96 16.62 -14.79
C PHE A 187 7.76 16.27 -16.07
N GLN A 188 7.34 15.26 -16.84
CA GLN A 188 7.99 14.87 -18.10
C GLN A 188 7.68 15.83 -19.26
N GLY A 189 6.57 16.58 -19.18
CA GLY A 189 6.09 17.46 -20.26
C GLY A 189 6.66 18.89 -20.30
N ARG A 190 7.46 19.30 -19.31
CA ARG A 190 8.06 20.64 -19.27
C ARG A 190 9.57 20.56 -19.49
N GLY A 191 9.94 20.41 -20.76
CA GLY A 191 11.26 20.78 -21.24
C GLY A 191 11.48 22.29 -21.09
N ARG A 192 11.83 22.74 -19.89
CA ARG A 192 12.76 23.85 -19.70
C ARG A 192 13.68 23.47 -18.53
N PRO A 193 15.01 23.49 -18.71
CA PRO A 193 15.91 23.40 -17.56
C PRO A 193 15.55 24.57 -16.65
N PHE A 194 15.16 24.26 -15.42
CA PHE A 194 14.95 25.30 -14.41
C PHE A 194 16.27 26.03 -14.27
N GLN A 195 16.31 27.29 -14.69
CA GLN A 195 17.49 28.13 -14.56
C GLN A 195 17.83 28.17 -13.07
N LEU A 196 19.04 27.72 -12.74
CA LEU A 196 19.70 27.98 -11.46
C LEU A 196 19.46 29.45 -11.12
N LEU A 197 18.69 29.69 -10.06
CA LEU A 197 18.70 30.98 -9.38
C LEU A 197 20.16 31.22 -8.98
N ARG A 198 20.84 32.05 -9.78
CA ARG A 198 22.07 32.70 -9.36
C ARG A 198 21.64 33.66 -8.26
N ASP A 199 21.84 33.24 -7.02
CA ASP A 199 21.84 34.17 -5.91
C ASP A 199 22.94 35.20 -6.21
N THR A 200 22.46 36.38 -6.56
CA THR A 200 23.23 37.61 -6.58
C THR A 200 23.45 38.01 -5.13
N ALA A 201 24.48 37.42 -4.51
CA ALA A 201 25.12 38.03 -3.36
C ALA A 201 26.11 39.08 -3.91
N ALA A 202 25.59 40.25 -4.25
CA ALA A 202 26.37 41.47 -4.15
C ALA A 202 26.58 41.71 -2.64
N ALA A 203 27.76 41.35 -2.16
CA ALA A 203 28.30 41.88 -0.93
C ALA A 203 29.45 42.82 -1.34
N GLU A 204 29.39 44.02 -0.78
CA GLU A 204 30.36 45.12 -0.90
C GLU A 204 31.82 44.69 -0.64
#